data_AF-A0A6N7DYI0-F1
#
_entry.id   AF-A0A6N7DYI0-F1
#
_cell.length_a   1.000
_cell.length_b   1.000
_cell.length_c   1.000
_cell.angle_alpha   90.00
_cell.angle_beta   90.00
_cell.angle_gamma   90.00
#
_symmetry.space_group_name_H-M   'P 1'
#
loop_
_entity.id
_entity.type
_entity.pdbx_description
1 polymer ?
#
loop_
_entity_poly.entity_id
_entity_poly.type
_entity_poly.pdbx_seq_one_letter_code
_entity_poly.pdbx_strand_id
1 'polypeptide(L)'
;MSIQIVPKAFPVLMHLRGEGLDEVLASLGTSNLDIFQYRFVANGQFVAKLGNEEIFVCVEQPLDISEEKKQYAFQRGDAIFELSGDWKGLMAEVCIYDFRQTQPGDFLMVLIAGVSAWLLIPEEGAPLVLGCDPTYGHYFYETLVRQLEVSPFLKMECQDDD
;
A
#
# COMPACT_ATOMS: atom_id res chain seq x y z
N MET A 1 -12.58 -12.67 -12.73
CA MET A 1 -11.60 -13.52 -12.00
C MET A 1 -11.91 -13.43 -10.51
N SER A 2 -11.86 -14.55 -9.79
CA SER A 2 -12.06 -14.56 -8.34
C SER A 2 -10.99 -13.75 -7.61
N ILE A 3 -11.40 -12.96 -6.61
CA ILE A 3 -10.48 -12.17 -5.78
C ILE A 3 -9.66 -13.13 -4.90
N GLN A 4 -8.36 -12.90 -4.80
CA GLN A 4 -7.49 -13.63 -3.87
C GLN A 4 -6.79 -12.66 -2.93
N ILE A 5 -6.65 -13.05 -1.66
CA ILE A 5 -5.97 -12.29 -0.62
C ILE A 5 -4.81 -13.14 -0.13
N VAL A 6 -3.59 -12.64 -0.31
CA VAL A 6 -2.37 -13.36 0.05
C VAL A 6 -1.57 -12.52 1.06
N PRO A 7 -1.27 -13.04 2.25
CA PRO A 7 -0.34 -12.38 3.16
C PRO A 7 1.02 -12.22 2.50
N LYS A 8 1.62 -11.03 2.63
CA LYS A 8 2.93 -10.71 2.07
C LYS A 8 3.88 -10.33 3.19
N ALA A 9 5.14 -10.71 3.04
CA ALA A 9 6.22 -10.22 3.89
C ALA A 9 7.03 -9.19 3.11
N PHE A 10 7.32 -8.07 3.75
CA PHE A 10 8.33 -7.12 3.27
C PHE A 10 9.58 -7.20 4.16
N PRO A 11 10.77 -6.97 3.59
CA PRO A 11 12.03 -7.06 4.33
C PRO A 11 12.12 -6.01 5.45
N VAL A 12 12.39 -4.75 5.10
CA VAL A 12 12.48 -3.65 6.06
C VAL A 12 11.54 -2.53 5.63
N LEU A 13 10.47 -2.35 6.39
CA LEU A 13 9.55 -1.23 6.21
C LEU A 13 9.88 -0.12 7.22
N MET A 14 10.03 1.10 6.74
CA MET A 14 10.35 2.26 7.59
C MET A 14 9.54 3.48 7.20
N HIS A 15 9.24 4.28 8.21
CA HIS A 15 8.71 5.62 8.06
C HIS A 15 9.82 6.61 8.40
N LEU A 16 10.26 7.39 7.42
CA LEU A 16 11.34 8.36 7.58
C LEU A 16 10.76 9.77 7.63
N ARG A 17 11.25 10.57 8.58
CA ARG A 17 10.88 11.99 8.73
C ARG A 17 12.12 12.84 8.93
N GLY A 18 12.12 14.06 8.40
CA GLY A 18 13.20 15.03 8.62
C GLY A 18 13.62 15.78 7.35
N GLU A 19 14.68 16.57 7.48
CA GLU A 19 15.16 17.44 6.41
C GLU A 19 15.97 16.66 5.36
N GLY A 20 16.00 17.14 4.12
CA GLY A 20 16.86 16.59 3.06
C GLY A 20 16.48 15.18 2.59
N LEU A 21 15.24 14.73 2.77
CA LEU A 21 14.80 13.42 2.28
C LEU A 21 14.77 13.31 0.74
N ASP A 22 14.78 14.43 0.02
CA ASP A 22 14.96 14.40 -1.44
C ASP A 22 16.32 13.81 -1.86
N GLU A 23 17.35 13.89 -1.01
CA GLU A 23 18.64 13.22 -1.27
C GLU A 23 18.52 11.69 -1.10
N VAL A 24 17.67 11.24 -0.17
CA VAL A 24 17.33 9.82 0.00
C VAL A 24 16.53 9.32 -1.19
N LEU A 25 15.58 10.10 -1.69
CA LEU A 25 14.88 9.79 -2.95
C LEU A 25 15.87 9.72 -4.13
N ALA A 26 16.81 10.66 -4.21
CA ALA A 26 17.82 10.65 -5.26
C ALA A 26 18.73 9.41 -5.21
N SER A 27 19.16 8.98 -4.02
CA SER A 27 20.00 7.77 -3.87
C SER A 27 19.25 6.48 -4.25
N LEU A 28 17.92 6.48 -4.12
CA LEU A 28 17.03 5.40 -4.56
C LEU A 28 16.58 5.51 -6.03
N GLY A 29 17.01 6.55 -6.76
CA GLY A 29 16.63 6.75 -8.16
C GLY A 29 15.20 7.28 -8.37
N THR A 30 14.62 7.94 -7.35
CA THR A 30 13.23 8.40 -7.32
C THR A 30 13.08 9.90 -7.04
N SER A 31 14.08 10.71 -7.43
CA SER A 31 14.12 12.16 -7.19
C SER A 31 12.94 12.96 -7.76
N ASN A 32 12.20 12.40 -8.71
CA ASN A 32 11.02 13.03 -9.34
C ASN A 32 9.69 12.48 -8.81
N LEU A 33 9.66 11.88 -7.62
CA LEU A 33 8.44 11.37 -7.01
C LEU A 33 7.64 12.51 -6.39
N ASP A 34 6.37 12.66 -6.79
CA ASP A 34 5.45 13.65 -6.22
C ASP A 34 4.86 13.18 -4.88
N ILE A 35 4.28 14.12 -4.13
CA ILE A 35 3.60 13.81 -2.86
C ILE A 35 2.40 12.89 -3.12
N PHE A 36 2.22 11.90 -2.24
CA PHE A 36 1.26 10.80 -2.34
C PHE A 36 1.45 9.91 -3.58
N GLN A 37 2.68 9.80 -4.06
CA GLN A 37 3.07 8.79 -5.04
C GLN A 37 4.08 7.82 -4.46
N TYR A 38 4.13 6.63 -5.05
CA TYR A 38 5.16 5.63 -4.81
C TYR A 38 5.83 5.15 -6.09
N ARG A 39 7.00 4.55 -5.94
CA ARG A 39 7.69 3.83 -7.01
C ARG A 39 8.39 2.60 -6.46
N PHE A 40 8.33 1.51 -7.21
CA PHE A 40 9.20 0.35 -6.96
C PHE A 40 10.63 0.67 -7.39
N VAL A 41 11.58 0.41 -6.50
CA VAL A 41 13.02 0.64 -6.74
C VAL A 41 13.75 -0.68 -7.03
N ALA A 42 13.17 -1.80 -6.60
CA ALA A 42 13.56 -3.16 -6.96
C ALA A 42 12.37 -4.10 -6.72
N ASN A 43 12.55 -5.40 -6.99
CA ASN A 43 11.49 -6.38 -6.75
C ASN A 43 11.10 -6.42 -5.26
N GLY A 44 9.86 -6.08 -4.94
CA GLY A 44 9.36 -6.03 -3.57
C GLY A 44 9.93 -4.90 -2.71
N GLN A 45 10.60 -3.91 -3.31
CA GLN A 45 11.13 -2.73 -2.63
C GLN A 45 10.53 -1.48 -3.24
N PHE A 46 10.06 -0.55 -2.42
CA PHE A 46 9.40 0.67 -2.89
C PHE A 46 9.71 1.86 -2.00
N VAL A 47 9.50 3.05 -2.54
CA VAL A 47 9.48 4.30 -1.79
C VAL A 47 8.23 5.07 -2.14
N ALA A 48 7.58 5.65 -1.14
CA ALA A 48 6.46 6.55 -1.27
C ALA A 48 6.80 7.89 -0.62
N LYS A 49 6.43 9.00 -1.27
CA LYS A 49 6.61 10.34 -0.73
C LYS A 49 5.29 10.77 -0.10
N LEU A 50 5.28 10.97 1.22
CA LEU A 50 4.08 11.37 1.97
C LEU A 50 4.04 12.90 2.20
N GLY A 51 5.19 13.55 2.08
CA GLY A 51 5.36 14.99 2.14
C GLY A 51 6.78 15.41 1.78
N ASN A 52 7.11 16.68 1.96
CA ASN A 52 8.46 17.20 1.70
C ASN A 52 9.51 16.66 2.68
N GLU A 53 9.08 16.31 3.89
CA GLU A 53 9.93 15.81 4.98
C GLU A 53 9.41 14.48 5.53
N GLU A 54 8.70 13.71 4.71
CA GLU A 54 8.08 12.46 5.13
C GLU A 54 8.04 11.46 3.96
N ILE A 55 8.71 10.32 4.12
CA ILE A 55 8.73 9.23 3.14
C ILE A 55 8.50 7.88 3.81
N PHE A 56 7.88 6.97 3.08
CA PHE A 56 7.62 5.60 3.49
C PHE A 56 8.40 4.66 2.59
N VAL A 57 9.24 3.80 3.15
CA VAL A 57 10.18 2.98 2.36
C VAL A 57 10.09 1.52 2.76
N CYS A 58 10.16 0.67 1.74
CA CYS A 58 10.39 -0.75 1.87
C CYS A 58 11.68 -1.11 1.13
N VAL A 59 12.69 -1.58 1.85
CA VAL A 59 14.03 -1.86 1.33
C VAL A 59 14.61 -3.11 1.97
N GLU A 60 15.64 -3.71 1.37
CA GLU A 60 16.29 -4.91 1.91
C GLU A 60 17.05 -4.67 3.21
N GLN A 61 17.69 -3.50 3.32
CA GLN A 61 18.46 -3.10 4.50
C GLN A 61 18.00 -1.72 4.97
N PRO A 62 18.03 -1.43 6.28
CA PRO A 62 17.71 -0.10 6.80
C PRO A 62 18.55 0.97 6.11
N LEU A 63 17.94 2.13 5.85
CA LEU A 63 18.62 3.28 5.28
C LEU A 63 19.36 4.01 6.39
N ASP A 64 20.58 4.46 6.08
CA ASP A 64 21.32 5.34 6.98
C ASP A 64 20.61 6.70 7.08
N ILE A 65 20.34 7.14 8.30
CA ILE A 65 19.73 8.43 8.60
C ILE A 65 20.79 9.41 9.12
N SER A 66 20.62 10.69 8.76
CA SER A 66 21.51 11.77 9.21
C SER A 66 20.92 12.50 10.42
N GLU A 67 21.58 12.39 11.58
CA GLU A 67 21.23 13.18 12.77
C GLU A 67 21.39 14.69 12.52
N GLU A 68 22.40 15.11 11.74
CA GLU A 68 22.63 16.51 11.39
C GLU A 68 21.44 17.12 10.64
N LYS A 69 20.77 16.32 9.81
CA LYS A 69 19.56 16.69 9.06
C LYS A 69 18.26 16.40 9.83
N LYS A 70 18.37 16.09 11.13
CA LYS A 70 17.24 15.71 12.00
C LYS A 70 16.37 14.63 11.37
N GLN A 71 17.01 13.65 10.73
CA GLN A 71 16.31 12.52 10.14
C GLN A 71 16.05 11.47 11.21
N TYR A 72 14.83 10.95 11.20
CA TYR A 72 14.37 9.89 12.07
C TYR A 72 13.80 8.77 11.21
N ALA A 73 14.21 7.53 11.45
CA ALA A 73 13.61 6.34 10.85
C ALA A 73 12.87 5.54 11.93
N PHE A 74 11.59 5.30 11.69
CA PHE A 74 10.76 4.44 12.52
C PHE A 74 10.53 3.14 11.76
N GLN A 75 11.08 2.04 12.26
CA GLN A 75 10.79 0.72 11.71
C GLN A 75 9.31 0.38 11.91
N ARG A 76 8.69 -0.19 10.88
CA ARG A 76 7.31 -0.63 10.89
C ARG A 76 7.22 -2.14 10.74
N GLY A 77 6.30 -2.74 11.46
CA GLY A 77 6.00 -4.16 11.41
C GLY A 77 4.62 -4.41 10.82
N ASP A 78 4.21 -3.67 9.80
CA ASP A 78 2.84 -3.71 9.28
C ASP A 78 2.44 -5.11 8.79
N ALA A 79 1.18 -5.48 9.02
CA ALA A 79 0.58 -6.64 8.37
C ALA A 79 0.24 -6.26 6.93
N ILE A 80 0.83 -6.98 5.97
CA ILE A 80 0.76 -6.62 4.54
C ILE A 80 0.04 -7.73 3.77
N PHE A 81 -0.79 -7.31 2.82
CA PHE A 81 -1.55 -8.20 1.97
C PHE A 81 -1.43 -7.79 0.51
N GLU A 82 -1.51 -8.79 -0.35
CA GLU A 82 -1.63 -8.64 -1.79
C GLU A 82 -3.02 -9.12 -2.23
N LEU A 83 -3.73 -8.26 -2.97
CA LEU A 83 -5.08 -8.51 -3.46
C LEU A 83 -5.06 -8.57 -4.99
N SER A 84 -5.35 -9.74 -5.56
CA SER A 84 -5.46 -9.95 -7.01
C SER A 84 -6.92 -10.13 -7.44
N GLY A 85 -7.20 -10.02 -8.74
CA GLY A 85 -8.56 -10.04 -9.29
C GLY A 85 -9.25 -8.68 -9.17
N ASP A 86 -10.57 -8.67 -8.99
CA ASP A 86 -11.36 -7.44 -8.84
C ASP A 86 -11.25 -6.82 -7.43
N TRP A 87 -10.04 -6.40 -7.07
CA TRP A 87 -9.81 -5.77 -5.77
C TRP A 87 -10.63 -4.48 -5.60
N LYS A 88 -10.93 -3.77 -6.69
CA LYS A 88 -11.76 -2.54 -6.65
C LYS A 88 -13.18 -2.85 -6.21
N GLY A 89 -13.77 -3.92 -6.71
CA GLY A 89 -15.07 -4.42 -6.27
C GLY A 89 -15.09 -4.67 -4.75
N LEU A 90 -14.11 -5.41 -4.22
CA LEU A 90 -14.02 -5.63 -2.77
C LEU A 90 -13.84 -4.32 -2.01
N MET A 91 -12.93 -3.44 -2.45
CA MET A 91 -12.69 -2.16 -1.78
C MET A 91 -13.93 -1.28 -1.76
N ALA A 92 -14.77 -1.30 -2.79
CA ALA A 92 -16.02 -0.53 -2.83
C ALA A 92 -17.02 -0.93 -1.72
N GLU A 93 -16.92 -2.15 -1.18
CA GLU A 93 -17.80 -2.62 -0.10
C GLU A 93 -17.23 -2.35 1.30
N VAL A 94 -15.91 -2.25 1.43
CA VAL A 94 -15.23 -2.13 2.74
C VAL A 94 -14.53 -0.79 2.94
N CYS A 95 -14.45 0.06 1.93
CA CYS A 95 -13.76 1.35 1.98
C CYS A 95 -14.65 2.45 1.39
N ILE A 96 -14.73 3.59 2.08
CA ILE A 96 -15.51 4.75 1.63
C ILE A 96 -14.81 5.55 0.51
N TYR A 97 -13.52 5.30 0.30
CA TYR A 97 -12.73 6.04 -0.67
C TYR A 97 -13.16 5.73 -2.11
N ASP A 98 -13.27 6.75 -2.95
CA ASP A 98 -13.67 6.62 -4.35
C ASP A 98 -12.47 6.26 -5.25
N PHE A 99 -12.26 4.96 -5.48
CA PHE A 99 -11.16 4.43 -6.32
C PHE A 99 -11.26 4.74 -7.82
N ARG A 100 -12.31 5.44 -8.28
CA ARG A 100 -12.38 5.93 -9.67
C ARG A 100 -11.43 7.10 -9.92
N GLN A 101 -10.97 7.77 -8.86
CA GLN A 101 -10.12 8.95 -8.95
C GLN A 101 -8.63 8.63 -8.85
N THR A 102 -8.26 7.37 -8.57
CA THR A 102 -6.88 6.94 -8.39
C THR A 102 -6.20 6.63 -9.69
N GLN A 103 -4.89 6.87 -9.73
CA GLN A 103 -4.01 6.51 -10.82
C GLN A 103 -2.95 5.49 -10.35
N PRO A 104 -2.46 4.62 -11.25
CA PRO A 104 -1.29 3.79 -10.95
C PRO A 104 -0.13 4.65 -10.42
N GLY A 105 0.54 4.16 -9.38
CA GLY A 105 1.60 4.91 -8.69
C GLY A 105 1.11 5.80 -7.55
N ASP A 106 -0.20 5.94 -7.33
CA ASP A 106 -0.71 6.63 -6.14
C ASP A 106 -0.41 5.83 -4.86
N PHE A 107 0.04 6.54 -3.82
CA PHE A 107 0.15 6.04 -2.45
C PHE A 107 -0.99 6.63 -1.63
N LEU A 108 -1.89 5.77 -1.15
CA LEU A 108 -3.04 6.21 -0.38
C LEU A 108 -2.93 5.78 1.07
N MET A 109 -3.51 6.59 1.97
CA MET A 109 -3.79 6.21 3.35
C MET A 109 -5.29 6.41 3.59
N VAL A 110 -6.01 5.32 3.84
CA VAL A 110 -7.48 5.32 3.92
C VAL A 110 -7.96 4.38 5.04
N LEU A 111 -9.27 4.41 5.32
CA LEU A 111 -9.92 3.46 6.22
C LEU A 111 -10.56 2.33 5.40
N ILE A 112 -10.10 1.09 5.64
CA ILE A 112 -10.68 -0.12 5.07
C ILE A 112 -11.22 -0.96 6.23
N ALA A 113 -12.49 -1.35 6.20
CA ALA A 113 -13.15 -2.11 7.26
C ALA A 113 -12.93 -1.51 8.66
N GLY A 114 -12.88 -0.18 8.76
CA GLY A 114 -12.61 0.55 10.01
C GLY A 114 -11.14 0.56 10.46
N VAL A 115 -10.21 0.02 9.69
CA VAL A 115 -8.77 -0.01 9.98
C VAL A 115 -8.03 0.98 9.09
N SER A 116 -7.10 1.74 9.68
CA SER A 116 -6.18 2.60 8.92
C SER A 116 -5.19 1.75 8.14
N ALA A 117 -5.19 1.90 6.81
CA ALA A 117 -4.36 1.14 5.91
C ALA A 117 -3.72 2.05 4.86
N TRP A 118 -2.50 1.71 4.44
CA TRP A 118 -1.88 2.29 3.26
C TRP A 118 -2.02 1.36 2.06
N LEU A 119 -2.04 1.93 0.85
CA LEU A 119 -2.23 1.21 -0.41
C LEU A 119 -1.22 1.69 -1.45
N LEU A 120 -0.72 0.76 -2.26
CA LEU A 120 0.06 1.00 -3.47
C LEU A 120 -0.84 0.75 -4.67
N ILE A 121 -1.37 1.80 -5.29
CA ILE A 121 -2.30 1.67 -6.42
C ILE A 121 -1.55 1.10 -7.64
N PRO A 122 -1.89 -0.13 -8.08
CA PRO A 122 -1.11 -0.82 -9.08
C PRO A 122 -1.48 -0.35 -10.51
N GLU A 123 -0.63 -0.75 -11.46
CA GLU A 123 -0.99 -0.77 -12.88
C GLU A 123 -2.18 -1.72 -13.13
N GLU A 124 -2.85 -1.55 -14.27
CA GLU A 124 -3.98 -2.40 -14.65
C GLU A 124 -3.57 -3.88 -14.72
N GLY A 125 -4.35 -4.76 -14.08
CA GLY A 125 -4.10 -6.19 -14.01
C GLY A 125 -3.05 -6.63 -12.98
N ALA A 126 -2.30 -5.70 -12.37
CA ALA A 126 -1.39 -6.00 -11.27
C ALA A 126 -2.15 -6.01 -9.92
N PRO A 127 -1.69 -6.80 -8.94
CA PRO A 127 -2.36 -6.89 -7.66
C PRO A 127 -2.16 -5.62 -6.81
N LEU A 128 -3.17 -5.26 -6.05
CA LEU A 128 -3.10 -4.21 -5.06
C LEU A 128 -2.25 -4.69 -3.88
N VAL A 129 -1.27 -3.90 -3.46
CA VAL A 129 -0.54 -4.12 -2.20
C VAL A 129 -1.04 -3.11 -1.18
N LEU A 130 -1.34 -3.60 0.02
CA LEU A 130 -1.77 -2.76 1.12
C LEU A 130 -1.18 -3.27 2.43
N GLY A 131 -1.13 -2.39 3.43
CA GLY A 131 -0.75 -2.78 4.78
C GLY A 131 -1.42 -1.95 5.85
N CYS A 132 -1.50 -2.53 7.04
CA CYS A 132 -2.05 -1.90 8.23
C CYS A 132 -1.18 -2.18 9.44
N ASP A 133 -1.49 -1.54 10.57
CA ASP A 133 -0.83 -1.87 11.84
C ASP A 133 -0.95 -3.38 12.15
N PRO A 134 0.14 -4.04 12.61
CA PRO A 134 0.16 -5.49 12.80
C PRO A 134 -0.89 -6.01 13.78
N THR A 135 -1.29 -5.20 14.76
CA THR A 135 -2.26 -5.62 15.77
C THR A 135 -3.65 -5.85 15.17
N TYR A 136 -3.94 -5.25 14.02
CA TYR A 136 -5.17 -5.48 13.26
C TYR A 136 -5.06 -6.56 12.20
N GLY A 137 -3.87 -7.11 11.92
CA GLY A 137 -3.65 -7.98 10.76
C GLY A 137 -4.62 -9.16 10.65
N HIS A 138 -4.86 -9.88 11.75
CA HIS A 138 -5.81 -11.00 11.76
C HIS A 138 -7.25 -10.54 11.53
N TYR A 139 -7.70 -9.51 12.26
CA TYR A 139 -9.04 -8.94 12.08
C TYR A 139 -9.27 -8.44 10.65
N PHE A 140 -8.27 -7.74 10.12
CA PHE A 140 -8.31 -7.16 8.79
C PHE A 140 -8.46 -8.24 7.72
N TYR A 141 -7.62 -9.28 7.77
CA TYR A 141 -7.69 -10.43 6.87
C TYR A 141 -9.06 -11.13 6.94
N GLU A 142 -9.50 -11.51 8.14
CA GLU A 142 -10.78 -12.22 8.33
C GLU A 142 -11.97 -11.37 7.85
N THR A 143 -11.93 -10.05 8.04
CA THR A 143 -12.99 -9.16 7.59
C THR A 143 -13.07 -9.11 6.07
N LEU A 144 -11.93 -9.03 5.38
CA LEU A 144 -11.89 -9.06 3.92
C LEU A 144 -12.35 -10.42 3.36
N VAL A 145 -11.88 -11.54 3.94
CA VAL A 145 -12.31 -12.89 3.54
C VAL A 145 -13.81 -13.07 3.74
N ARG A 146 -14.32 -12.70 4.93
CA ARG A 146 -15.75 -12.77 5.22
C ARG A 146 -16.57 -11.95 4.24
N GLN A 147 -16.09 -10.77 3.83
CA GLN A 147 -16.81 -9.95 2.85
C GLN A 147 -16.95 -10.68 1.50
N LEU A 148 -15.90 -11.36 1.03
CA LEU A 148 -15.96 -12.20 -0.18
C LEU A 148 -17.00 -13.33 -0.04
N GLU A 149 -17.14 -13.89 1.15
CA GLU A 149 -18.09 -14.97 1.41
C GLU A 149 -19.55 -14.49 1.50
N VAL A 150 -19.80 -13.29 2.03
CA VAL A 150 -21.17 -12.81 2.26
C VAL A 150 -21.69 -11.89 1.15
N SER A 151 -20.81 -11.27 0.37
CA SER A 151 -21.22 -10.33 -0.67
C SER A 151 -21.99 -11.06 -1.79
N PRO A 152 -23.19 -10.58 -2.14
CA PRO A 152 -23.89 -11.05 -3.33
C PRO A 152 -23.29 -10.44 -4.62
N PHE A 153 -22.57 -9.32 -4.54
CA PHE A 153 -22.07 -8.59 -5.70
C PHE A 153 -20.70 -9.10 -6.18
N LEU A 154 -19.84 -9.52 -5.26
CA LEU A 154 -18.51 -10.05 -5.59
C LEU A 154 -18.53 -11.47 -6.17
N LYS A 155 -19.69 -12.14 -6.13
CA LYS A 155 -19.91 -13.50 -6.66
C LYS A 155 -20.55 -13.51 -8.04
N MET A 156 -21.05 -12.37 -8.52
CA MET A 156 -21.59 -12.30 -9.88
C MET A 156 -20.41 -12.31 -10.85
N GLU A 157 -20.13 -13.47 -11.43
CA GLU A 157 -19.51 -13.49 -12.75
C GLU A 157 -20.46 -12.73 -13.67
N CYS A 158 -19.98 -11.70 -14.36
CA CYS A 158 -20.74 -11.08 -15.44
C CYS A 158 -21.12 -12.21 -16.39
N GLN A 159 -22.38 -12.63 -16.37
CA GLN A 159 -22.97 -13.31 -17.49
C GLN A 159 -23.03 -12.24 -18.57
N ASP A 160 -22.10 -12.32 -19.51
CA ASP A 160 -22.24 -11.59 -20.76
C ASP A 160 -23.57 -12.05 -21.37
N ASP A 161 -24.57 -11.16 -21.36
CA ASP A 161 -25.81 -11.37 -22.10
C ASP A 161 -25.45 -11.37 -23.59
N ASP A 162 -25.37 -12.57 -24.18
CA ASP A 162 -25.25 -12.83 -25.63
C ASP A 162 -26.42 -12.22 -26.44
#